data_AF-A0A939VG19-F1
#
_entry.id   AF-A0A939VG19-F1
#
_cell.length_a   1.000
_cell.length_b   1.000
_cell.length_c   1.000
_cell.angle_alpha   90.00
_cell.angle_beta   90.00
_cell.angle_gamma   90.00
#
_symmetry.space_group_name_H-M   'P 1'
#
loop_
_entity.id
_entity.type
_entity.pdbx_description
1 polymer ?
#
loop_
_entity_poly.entity_id
_entity_poly.type
_entity_poly.pdbx_seq_one_letter_code
_entity_poly.pdbx_strand_id
1 'polypeptide(L)'
;MQKYADYIQQIEIDSLWSGKRHIKWDLDKRVNILSGTNGQGKSTIINKVVKGLSAGGEYHSHMLKGVHLKVYPEEAKWIRYDVIRSFDRPLMNLDTLAKMDMSLATELDWQLFQLQRKYLDYQVNIGNRIIAVLQSGEPDAAIKAQQLSAPKKRFQDLMDDLFSDTGKKIVRTANEIFFSQIGETLVP
;
A
#
# COMPACT_ATOMS: atom_id res chain seq x y z
N MET A 1 13.17 6.50 18.56
CA MET A 1 12.88 6.24 17.13
C MET A 1 11.81 5.15 17.06
N GLN A 2 10.75 5.33 16.27
CA GLN A 2 9.75 4.28 16.04
C GLN A 2 10.43 3.10 15.31
N LYS A 3 10.37 1.90 15.90
CA LYS A 3 10.87 0.67 15.27
C LYS A 3 9.75 -0.01 14.51
N TYR A 4 9.91 -0.09 13.19
CA TYR A 4 8.97 -0.75 12.29
C TYR A 4 9.35 -2.21 12.08
N ALA A 5 8.34 -3.04 11.91
CA ALA A 5 8.48 -4.41 11.47
C ALA A 5 8.80 -4.45 9.98
N ASP A 6 9.69 -5.35 9.60
CA ASP A 6 9.99 -5.68 8.21
C ASP A 6 8.87 -6.54 7.61
N TYR A 7 8.38 -7.52 8.37
CA TYR A 7 7.27 -8.39 7.97
C TYR A 7 6.56 -9.02 9.18
N ILE A 8 5.34 -9.50 8.95
CA ILE A 8 4.55 -10.26 9.93
C ILE A 8 4.86 -11.74 9.71
N GLN A 9 5.24 -12.44 10.77
CA GLN A 9 5.52 -13.88 10.78
C GLN A 9 4.27 -14.71 11.03
N GLN A 10 3.40 -14.25 11.93
CA GLN A 10 2.22 -14.99 12.34
C GLN A 10 1.10 -14.04 12.76
N ILE A 11 -0.11 -14.39 12.35
CA ILE A 11 -1.34 -13.79 12.86
C ILE A 11 -2.06 -14.86 13.68
N GLU A 12 -2.29 -14.57 14.94
CA GLU A 12 -3.12 -15.38 15.83
C GLU A 12 -4.36 -14.57 16.19
N ILE A 13 -5.54 -15.19 16.12
CA ILE A 13 -6.81 -14.56 16.43
C ILE A 13 -7.54 -15.46 17.41
N ASP A 14 -7.72 -14.94 18.60
CA ASP A 14 -8.53 -15.57 19.62
C ASP A 14 -9.99 -15.53 19.17
N SER A 15 -10.61 -16.71 19.21
CA SER A 15 -12.06 -16.87 19.32
C SER A 15 -12.88 -16.00 18.35
N LEU A 16 -12.88 -16.35 17.07
CA LEU A 16 -13.86 -15.85 16.10
C LEU A 16 -15.21 -16.57 16.25
N TRP A 17 -16.29 -15.89 15.83
CA TRP A 17 -17.67 -16.41 15.84
C TRP A 17 -18.12 -16.93 17.21
N SER A 18 -18.09 -16.06 18.22
CA SER A 18 -18.52 -16.36 19.60
C SER A 18 -17.74 -17.50 20.25
N GLY A 19 -16.40 -17.50 20.13
CA GLY A 19 -15.55 -18.50 20.79
C GLY A 19 -15.37 -19.81 20.04
N LYS A 20 -15.97 -19.96 18.84
CA LYS A 20 -16.04 -21.26 18.16
C LYS A 20 -14.78 -21.61 17.37
N ARG A 21 -13.94 -20.63 17.00
CA ARG A 21 -12.77 -20.90 16.17
C ARG A 21 -11.60 -19.99 16.51
N HIS A 22 -10.52 -20.60 16.99
CA HIS A 22 -9.22 -19.95 17.11
C HIS A 22 -8.49 -20.08 15.76
N ILE A 23 -7.84 -19.01 15.32
CA ILE A 23 -7.06 -19.00 14.08
C ILE A 23 -5.61 -18.72 14.43
N LYS A 24 -4.72 -19.55 13.90
CA LYS A 24 -3.29 -19.33 13.90
C LYS A 24 -2.80 -19.48 12.47
N TRP A 25 -2.24 -18.42 11.94
CA TRP A 25 -1.84 -18.32 10.55
C TRP A 25 -0.38 -17.90 10.46
N ASP A 26 0.47 -18.87 10.11
CA ASP A 26 1.86 -18.64 9.75
C ASP A 26 1.93 -18.03 8.36
N LEU A 27 2.65 -16.91 8.25
CA LEU A 27 2.73 -16.11 7.04
C LEU A 27 4.08 -16.27 6.36
N ASP A 28 4.05 -16.32 5.03
CA ASP A 28 5.21 -16.09 4.20
C ASP A 28 5.50 -14.58 4.13
N LYS A 29 6.79 -14.21 4.13
CA LYS A 29 7.21 -12.80 4.08
C LYS A 29 6.83 -12.08 2.77
N ARG A 30 6.50 -12.82 1.70
CA ARG A 30 6.21 -12.28 0.36
C ARG A 30 4.71 -12.20 0.10
N VAL A 31 4.04 -13.34 -0.01
CA VAL A 31 2.64 -13.41 -0.46
C VAL A 31 1.88 -14.45 0.33
N ASN A 32 0.70 -14.06 0.81
CA ASN A 32 -0.21 -14.92 1.56
C ASN A 32 -1.60 -14.87 0.93
N ILE A 33 -2.21 -16.04 0.72
CA ILE A 33 -3.51 -16.16 0.06
C ILE A 33 -4.51 -16.76 1.05
N LEU A 34 -5.60 -16.04 1.30
CA LEU A 34 -6.73 -16.55 2.06
C LEU A 34 -7.87 -16.93 1.11
N SER A 35 -8.01 -18.22 0.83
CA SER A 35 -9.02 -18.77 -0.10
C SER A 35 -10.16 -19.48 0.64
N GLY A 36 -11.28 -19.70 -0.04
CA GLY A 36 -12.47 -20.36 0.52
C GLY A 36 -13.77 -19.89 -0.11
N THR A 37 -14.90 -20.56 0.18
CA THR A 37 -16.20 -20.19 -0.39
C THR A 37 -16.73 -18.86 0.16
N ASN A 38 -17.74 -18.30 -0.51
CA ASN A 38 -18.41 -17.09 -0.04
C ASN A 38 -19.06 -17.33 1.34
N GLY A 39 -19.00 -16.32 2.22
CA GLY A 39 -19.57 -16.41 3.56
C GLY A 39 -18.69 -17.08 4.63
N GLN A 40 -17.57 -17.70 4.29
CA GLN A 40 -16.67 -18.34 5.29
C GLN A 40 -15.91 -17.35 6.20
N GLY A 41 -16.06 -16.04 5.97
CA GLY A 41 -15.51 -14.99 6.83
C GLY A 41 -14.05 -14.63 6.56
N LYS A 42 -13.55 -14.85 5.34
CA LYS A 42 -12.23 -14.37 4.88
C LYS A 42 -12.02 -12.87 5.17
N SER A 43 -12.99 -12.04 4.76
CA SER A 43 -12.97 -10.60 5.02
C SER A 43 -13.08 -10.28 6.51
N THR A 44 -13.76 -11.12 7.31
CA THR A 44 -13.85 -10.94 8.76
C THR A 44 -12.50 -11.10 9.44
N ILE A 45 -11.70 -12.10 9.01
CA ILE A 45 -10.34 -12.34 9.51
C ILE A 45 -9.46 -11.11 9.23
N ILE A 46 -9.37 -10.69 7.97
CA ILE A 46 -8.56 -9.53 7.57
C ILE A 46 -9.02 -8.25 8.27
N ASN A 47 -10.34 -8.00 8.34
CA ASN A 47 -10.86 -6.82 9.01
C ASN A 47 -10.60 -6.81 10.52
N LYS A 48 -10.56 -7.97 11.17
CA LYS A 48 -10.24 -8.04 12.61
C LYS A 48 -8.76 -7.70 12.84
N VAL A 49 -7.86 -8.15 11.96
CA VAL A 49 -6.44 -7.77 11.98
C VAL A 49 -6.27 -6.27 11.77
N VAL A 50 -6.88 -5.73 10.70
CA VAL A 50 -6.80 -4.30 10.36
C VAL A 50 -7.36 -3.41 11.48
N LYS A 51 -8.51 -3.77 12.08
CA LYS A 51 -9.09 -3.02 13.22
C LYS A 51 -8.20 -3.05 14.45
N GLY A 52 -7.35 -4.07 14.56
CA GLY A 52 -6.37 -4.16 15.62
C GLY A 52 -5.19 -3.21 15.43
N LEU A 53 -4.81 -2.92 14.19
CA LEU A 53 -3.77 -1.95 13.89
C LEU A 53 -4.32 -0.54 14.12
N SER A 54 -3.84 0.16 15.14
CA SER A 54 -4.26 1.54 15.43
C SER A 54 -3.94 2.48 14.26
N ALA A 55 -4.58 3.65 14.21
CA ALA A 55 -4.27 4.69 13.23
C ALA A 55 -2.78 5.03 13.30
N GLY A 56 -2.03 4.75 12.22
CA GLY A 56 -0.57 4.92 12.15
C GLY A 56 0.25 3.63 12.19
N GLY A 57 -0.37 2.47 12.43
CA GLY A 57 0.30 1.16 12.36
C GLY A 57 0.93 0.68 13.67
N GLU A 58 0.73 1.40 14.77
CA GLU A 58 1.12 0.92 16.10
C GLU A 58 0.26 -0.27 16.52
N TYR A 59 0.90 -1.32 17.02
CA TYR A 59 0.20 -2.44 17.64
C TYR A 59 0.77 -2.70 19.04
N HIS A 60 -0.09 -2.59 20.03
CA HIS A 60 0.20 -3.09 21.38
C HIS A 60 -0.44 -4.46 21.51
N SER A 61 0.34 -5.51 21.81
CA SER A 61 -0.16 -6.89 21.92
C SER A 61 -1.32 -7.03 22.92
N HIS A 62 -1.44 -6.11 23.88
CA HIS A 62 -2.50 -6.10 24.90
C HIS A 62 -3.78 -5.33 24.51
N MET A 63 -3.77 -4.53 23.42
CA MET A 63 -4.92 -3.71 22.99
C MET A 63 -5.68 -4.29 21.80
N LEU A 64 -5.12 -5.31 21.17
CA LEU A 64 -5.77 -6.06 20.12
C LEU A 64 -6.81 -7.00 20.75
N LYS A 65 -8.11 -6.75 20.53
CA LYS A 65 -9.24 -7.58 21.02
C LYS A 65 -9.18 -9.04 20.52
N GLY A 66 -8.25 -9.83 21.07
CA GLY A 66 -7.96 -11.19 20.67
C GLY A 66 -7.29 -11.30 19.30
N VAL A 67 -6.34 -10.42 18.96
CA VAL A 67 -5.44 -10.60 17.80
C VAL A 67 -4.02 -10.48 18.31
N HIS A 68 -3.13 -11.41 17.97
CA HIS A 68 -1.72 -11.36 18.33
C HIS A 68 -0.90 -11.44 17.07
N LEU A 69 0.08 -10.55 16.96
CA LEU A 69 0.98 -10.48 15.80
C LEU A 69 2.38 -10.85 16.27
N LYS A 70 2.98 -11.83 15.60
CA LYS A 70 4.44 -12.03 15.64
C LYS A 70 5.03 -11.38 14.42
N VAL A 71 6.06 -10.59 14.62
CA VAL A 71 6.72 -9.84 13.55
C VAL A 71 8.22 -9.99 13.65
N TYR A 72 8.89 -9.62 12.57
CA TYR A 72 10.34 -9.49 12.55
C TYR A 72 10.73 -8.04 12.22
N PRO A 73 11.69 -7.43 12.93
CA PRO A 73 12.33 -7.95 14.15
C PRO A 73 11.36 -7.92 15.36
N GLU A 74 11.54 -8.81 16.35
CA GLU A 74 10.56 -9.03 17.44
C GLU A 74 10.28 -7.78 18.28
N GLU A 75 11.25 -6.87 18.40
CA GLU A 75 11.10 -5.64 19.17
C GLU A 75 10.38 -4.50 18.41
N ALA A 76 10.00 -4.72 17.16
CA ALA A 76 9.17 -3.77 16.43
C ALA A 76 7.82 -3.58 17.14
N LYS A 77 7.27 -2.36 17.03
CA LYS A 77 5.95 -2.03 17.60
C LYS A 77 5.01 -1.38 16.59
N TRP A 78 5.50 -1.21 15.36
CA TRP A 78 4.84 -0.49 14.29
C TRP A 78 4.90 -1.30 13.00
N ILE A 79 3.82 -1.34 12.25
CA ILE A 79 3.74 -2.00 10.94
C ILE A 79 3.30 -0.96 9.92
N ARG A 80 4.00 -0.89 8.79
CA ARG A 80 3.54 -0.11 7.64
C ARG A 80 2.57 -0.98 6.83
N TYR A 81 1.35 -0.50 6.63
CA TYR A 81 0.35 -1.23 5.88
C TYR A 81 -0.59 -0.29 5.13
N ASP A 82 -1.13 -0.78 4.02
CA ASP A 82 -2.23 -0.17 3.28
C ASP A 82 -3.32 -1.25 3.10
N VAL A 83 -4.59 -0.84 3.12
CA VAL A 83 -5.74 -1.75 2.96
C VAL A 83 -6.54 -1.34 1.74
N ILE A 84 -6.52 -2.20 0.74
CA ILE A 84 -7.26 -2.00 -0.51
C ILE A 84 -8.45 -2.96 -0.51
N ARG A 85 -9.63 -2.47 -0.91
CA ARG A 85 -10.85 -3.27 -1.05
C ARG A 85 -11.38 -3.11 -2.46
N SER A 86 -11.88 -4.20 -3.03
CA SER A 86 -12.47 -4.21 -4.37
C SER A 86 -13.96 -3.85 -4.38
N PHE A 87 -14.60 -3.71 -3.22
CA PHE A 87 -16.02 -3.37 -3.15
C PHE A 87 -16.16 -1.86 -3.05
N ASP A 88 -16.71 -1.29 -4.11
CA ASP A 88 -16.85 0.14 -4.25
C ASP A 88 -18.17 0.63 -3.64
N ARG A 89 -18.08 1.44 -2.59
CA ARG A 89 -19.25 2.06 -1.96
C ARG A 89 -19.28 3.54 -2.33
N PRO A 90 -20.46 4.12 -2.61
CA PRO A 90 -20.58 5.56 -2.76
C PRO A 90 -20.06 6.28 -1.51
N LEU A 91 -19.33 7.37 -1.70
CA LEU A 91 -18.90 8.21 -0.57
C LEU A 91 -20.13 8.93 0.00
N MET A 92 -20.52 8.57 1.23
CA MET A 92 -21.73 9.12 1.87
C MET A 92 -21.57 10.56 2.38
N ASN A 93 -20.35 11.10 2.44
CA ASN A 93 -20.04 12.45 2.94
C ASN A 93 -19.54 13.36 1.81
N LEU A 94 -20.47 13.82 0.98
CA LEU A 94 -20.22 14.71 -0.17
C LEU A 94 -19.71 16.12 0.23
N ASP A 95 -20.06 16.59 1.43
CA ASP A 95 -19.78 17.98 1.87
C ASP A 95 -18.29 18.30 2.05
N THR A 96 -17.45 17.28 2.29
CA THR A 96 -15.99 17.46 2.40
C THR A 96 -15.28 17.40 1.04
N LEU A 97 -15.92 16.78 0.04
CA LEU A 97 -15.39 16.54 -1.30
C LEU A 97 -15.68 17.68 -2.27
N ALA A 98 -16.81 18.37 -2.10
CA ALA A 98 -17.19 19.52 -2.93
C ALA A 98 -16.17 20.68 -2.90
N LYS A 99 -15.30 20.73 -1.88
CA LYS A 99 -14.23 21.74 -1.76
C LYS A 99 -12.96 21.40 -2.56
N MET A 100 -12.85 20.19 -3.11
CA MET A 100 -11.64 19.71 -3.78
C MET A 100 -11.68 19.78 -5.31
N ASP A 101 -12.77 20.25 -5.93
CA ASP A 101 -12.93 20.39 -7.39
C ASP A 101 -12.58 19.11 -8.20
N MET A 102 -12.76 17.94 -7.56
CA MET A 102 -12.47 16.62 -8.10
C MET A 102 -13.71 15.74 -7.99
N SER A 103 -14.05 15.02 -9.07
CA SER A 103 -15.20 14.11 -9.13
C SER A 103 -14.92 12.79 -8.39
N LEU A 104 -14.80 12.86 -7.06
CA LEU A 104 -14.59 11.69 -6.20
C LEU A 104 -15.97 11.11 -5.83
N ALA A 105 -16.38 10.05 -6.52
CA ALA A 105 -17.70 9.44 -6.35
C ALA A 105 -17.68 8.27 -5.35
N THR A 106 -16.56 7.56 -5.27
CA THR A 106 -16.53 6.26 -4.59
C THR A 106 -15.36 6.08 -3.61
N GLU A 107 -15.47 5.13 -2.69
CA GLU A 107 -14.39 4.79 -1.75
C GLU A 107 -13.09 4.45 -2.50
N LEU A 108 -13.19 3.77 -3.64
CA LEU A 108 -12.03 3.45 -4.47
C LEU A 108 -11.39 4.71 -5.06
N ASP A 109 -12.18 5.65 -5.58
CA ASP A 109 -11.66 6.92 -6.13
C ASP A 109 -10.87 7.69 -5.07
N TRP A 110 -11.40 7.75 -3.84
CA TRP A 110 -10.72 8.38 -2.72
C TRP A 110 -9.40 7.68 -2.38
N GLN A 111 -9.39 6.35 -2.35
CA GLN A 111 -8.16 5.58 -2.10
C GLN A 111 -7.13 5.81 -3.20
N LEU A 112 -7.53 5.80 -4.47
CA LEU A 112 -6.66 6.07 -5.60
C LEU A 112 -6.09 7.49 -5.54
N PHE A 113 -6.90 8.49 -5.21
CA PHE A 113 -6.45 9.86 -5.01
C PHE A 113 -5.38 9.96 -3.93
N GLN A 114 -5.60 9.34 -2.77
CA GLN A 114 -4.61 9.32 -1.68
C GLN A 114 -3.31 8.62 -2.10
N LEU A 115 -3.40 7.52 -2.85
CA LEU A 115 -2.24 6.80 -3.37
C LEU A 115 -1.46 7.63 -4.40
N GLN A 116 -2.14 8.38 -5.29
CA GLN A 116 -1.48 9.29 -6.21
C GLN A 116 -0.68 10.37 -5.48
N ARG A 117 -1.26 10.98 -4.43
CA ARG A 117 -0.53 11.95 -3.60
C ARG A 117 0.69 11.35 -2.91
N LYS A 118 0.56 10.17 -2.30
CA LYS A 118 1.71 9.44 -1.72
C LYS A 118 2.80 9.16 -2.75
N TYR A 119 2.41 8.84 -3.99
CA TYR A 119 3.35 8.60 -5.09
C TYR A 119 4.07 9.88 -5.53
N LEU A 120 3.38 11.02 -5.58
CA LEU A 120 4.01 12.33 -5.82
C LEU A 120 5.06 12.65 -4.75
N ASP A 121 4.69 12.50 -3.47
CA ASP A 121 5.62 12.71 -2.35
C ASP A 121 6.85 11.80 -2.45
N TYR A 122 6.64 10.52 -2.79
CA TYR A 122 7.74 9.57 -3.03
C TYR A 122 8.67 10.06 -4.14
N GLN A 123 8.14 10.52 -5.27
CA GLN A 123 8.94 11.00 -6.39
C GLN A 123 9.78 12.22 -6.02
N VAL A 124 9.18 13.21 -5.35
CA VAL A 124 9.89 14.41 -4.88
C VAL A 124 11.00 14.01 -3.90
N ASN A 125 10.73 13.13 -2.95
CA ASN A 125 11.71 12.65 -1.98
C ASN A 125 12.89 11.91 -2.65
N ILE A 126 12.61 11.06 -3.64
CA ILE A 126 13.67 10.39 -4.43
C ILE A 126 14.46 11.41 -5.25
N GLY A 127 13.79 12.40 -5.86
CA GLY A 127 14.45 13.49 -6.59
C GLY A 127 15.43 14.26 -5.70
N ASN A 128 14.99 14.67 -4.50
CA ASN A 128 15.83 15.36 -3.53
C ASN A 128 17.06 14.53 -3.12
N ARG A 129 16.89 13.21 -2.92
CA ARG A 129 18.01 12.31 -2.61
C ARG A 129 19.00 12.18 -3.76
N ILE A 130 18.50 12.11 -5.00
CA ILE A 130 19.35 12.08 -6.21
C ILE A 130 20.16 13.37 -6.31
N ILE A 131 19.51 14.53 -6.14
CA ILE A 131 20.18 15.84 -6.17
C ILE A 131 21.28 15.90 -5.10
N ALA A 132 20.99 15.50 -3.87
CA ALA A 132 21.98 15.48 -2.79
C ALA A 132 23.18 14.57 -3.10
N VAL A 133 22.95 13.38 -3.67
CA VAL A 133 24.03 12.48 -4.10
C VAL A 133 24.86 13.10 -5.22
N LEU A 134 24.24 13.69 -6.24
CA LEU A 134 24.96 14.33 -7.33
C LEU A 134 25.77 15.55 -6.88
N GLN A 135 25.25 16.31 -5.91
CA GLN A 135 25.93 17.46 -5.32
C GLN A 135 27.07 17.10 -4.36
N SER A 136 27.15 15.84 -3.91
CA SER A 136 28.22 15.39 -3.01
C SER A 136 29.61 15.43 -3.65
N GLY A 137 29.70 15.44 -4.99
CA GLY A 137 30.97 15.44 -5.72
C GLY A 137 31.73 14.11 -5.69
N GLU A 138 31.15 13.06 -5.13
CA GLU A 138 31.74 11.72 -5.09
C GLU A 138 31.95 11.15 -6.51
N PRO A 139 33.08 10.44 -6.79
CA PRO A 139 33.37 9.89 -8.11
C PRO A 139 32.28 8.93 -8.64
N ASP A 140 31.56 8.27 -7.73
CA ASP A 140 30.50 7.30 -8.03
C ASP A 140 29.08 7.89 -7.88
N ALA A 141 28.95 9.21 -7.70
CA ALA A 141 27.67 9.88 -7.48
C ALA A 141 26.65 9.58 -8.59
N ALA A 142 27.07 9.55 -9.86
CA ALA A 142 26.20 9.22 -10.98
C ALA A 142 25.64 7.79 -10.88
N ILE A 143 26.47 6.81 -10.49
CA ILE A 143 26.07 5.41 -10.32
C ILE A 143 25.08 5.29 -9.16
N LYS A 144 25.39 5.92 -8.02
CA LYS A 144 24.50 5.97 -6.85
C LYS A 144 23.15 6.61 -7.18
N ALA A 145 23.13 7.70 -7.94
CA ALA A 145 21.91 8.36 -8.41
C ALA A 145 21.07 7.44 -9.31
N GLN A 146 21.71 6.70 -10.22
CA GLN A 146 21.04 5.72 -11.07
C GLN A 146 20.40 4.60 -10.23
N GLN A 147 21.10 4.09 -9.22
CA GLN A 147 20.56 3.08 -8.30
C GLN A 147 19.34 3.59 -7.52
N LEU A 148 19.33 4.87 -7.11
CA LEU A 148 18.18 5.48 -6.44
C LEU A 148 16.93 5.58 -7.34
N SER A 149 17.10 5.73 -8.65
CA SER A 149 15.98 5.78 -9.61
C SER A 149 15.52 4.41 -10.10
N ALA A 150 16.32 3.35 -9.92
CA ALA A 150 16.02 2.00 -10.39
C ALA A 150 14.66 1.44 -9.90
N PRO A 151 14.25 1.62 -8.62
CA PRO A 151 12.94 1.15 -8.17
C PRO A 151 11.76 1.82 -8.90
N LYS A 152 11.86 3.13 -9.21
CA LYS A 152 10.83 3.85 -9.99
C LYS A 152 10.72 3.26 -11.39
N LYS A 153 11.84 3.05 -12.06
CA LYS A 153 11.86 2.44 -13.39
C LYS A 153 11.25 1.04 -13.37
N ARG A 154 11.66 0.20 -12.42
CA ARG A 154 11.12 -1.16 -12.25
C ARG A 154 9.61 -1.16 -12.04
N PHE A 155 9.08 -0.24 -11.23
CA PHE A 155 7.64 -0.09 -11.06
C PHE A 155 6.95 0.25 -12.38
N GLN A 156 7.46 1.23 -13.13
CA GLN A 156 6.91 1.61 -14.43
C GLN A 156 6.94 0.46 -15.44
N ASP A 157 8.04 -0.30 -15.49
CA ASP A 157 8.18 -1.47 -16.37
C ASP A 157 7.15 -2.55 -16.02
N LEU A 158 6.95 -2.85 -14.73
CA LEU A 158 5.93 -3.80 -14.28
C LEU A 158 4.50 -3.37 -14.66
N MET A 159 4.21 -2.07 -14.61
CA MET A 159 2.90 -1.55 -15.01
C MET A 159 2.68 -1.64 -16.51
N ASP A 160 3.69 -1.34 -17.32
CA ASP A 160 3.63 -1.51 -18.78
C ASP A 160 3.44 -2.98 -19.16
N ASP A 161 4.16 -3.89 -18.50
CA ASP A 161 4.04 -5.33 -18.72
C ASP A 161 2.64 -5.84 -18.34
N LEU A 162 2.12 -5.40 -17.19
CA LEU A 162 0.79 -5.78 -16.68
C LEU A 162 -0.34 -5.40 -17.66
N PHE A 163 -0.21 -4.28 -18.36
CA PHE A 163 -1.24 -3.78 -19.28
C PHE A 163 -0.92 -3.99 -20.77
N SER A 164 0.13 -4.75 -21.07
CA SER A 164 0.64 -5.00 -22.42
C SER A 164 -0.45 -5.50 -23.38
N ASP A 165 -1.32 -6.43 -22.95
CA ASP A 165 -2.42 -6.97 -23.74
C ASP A 165 -3.44 -5.91 -24.19
N THR A 166 -3.58 -4.82 -23.42
CA THR A 166 -4.49 -3.72 -23.76
C THR A 166 -3.80 -2.57 -24.51
N GLY A 167 -2.49 -2.67 -24.72
CA GLY A 167 -1.68 -1.63 -25.35
C GLY A 167 -1.55 -0.33 -24.54
N LYS A 168 -1.91 -0.36 -23.25
CA LYS A 168 -1.74 0.80 -22.35
C LYS A 168 -0.30 0.84 -21.85
N LYS A 169 0.24 2.05 -21.73
CA LYS A 169 1.57 2.31 -21.17
C LYS A 169 1.54 3.46 -20.19
N ILE A 170 2.30 3.41 -19.12
CA ILE A 170 2.42 4.50 -18.17
C ILE A 170 3.08 5.72 -18.83
N VAL A 171 2.55 6.91 -18.57
CA VAL A 171 3.14 8.17 -19.03
C VAL A 171 4.31 8.52 -18.10
N ARG A 172 5.51 8.04 -18.44
CA ARG A 172 6.69 8.09 -17.57
C ARG A 172 7.17 9.50 -17.19
N THR A 173 6.81 10.49 -17.99
CA THR A 173 7.14 11.92 -17.80
C THR A 173 6.11 12.67 -16.95
N ALA A 174 4.94 12.08 -16.69
CA ALA A 174 3.92 12.70 -15.87
C ALA A 174 4.31 12.68 -14.38
N ASN A 175 3.84 13.68 -13.65
CA ASN A 175 3.98 13.72 -12.20
C ASN A 175 3.04 12.69 -11.55
N GLU A 176 1.81 12.58 -12.04
CA GLU A 176 0.83 11.59 -11.59
C GLU A 176 0.90 10.30 -12.42
N ILE A 177 0.20 9.26 -11.97
CA ILE A 177 0.12 7.99 -12.70
C ILE A 177 -1.00 8.10 -13.73
N PHE A 178 -0.60 8.34 -14.98
CA PHE A 178 -1.48 8.25 -16.15
C PHE A 178 -1.06 7.13 -17.07
N PHE A 179 -2.00 6.67 -17.89
CA PHE A 179 -1.75 5.70 -18.95
C PHE A 179 -2.01 6.34 -20.30
N SER A 180 -1.19 6.05 -21.30
CA SER A 180 -1.46 6.35 -22.69
C SER A 180 -1.92 5.10 -23.43
N GLN A 181 -2.88 5.25 -24.34
CA GLN A 181 -3.32 4.20 -25.26
C GLN A 181 -3.51 4.83 -26.64
N ILE A 182 -2.86 4.27 -27.68
CA ILE A 182 -2.95 4.76 -29.08
C ILE A 182 -2.63 6.28 -29.19
N GLY A 183 -1.67 6.77 -28.41
CA GLY A 183 -1.24 8.18 -28.45
C GLY A 183 -2.12 9.15 -27.66
N GLU A 184 -3.21 8.69 -27.06
CA GLU A 184 -4.04 9.51 -26.17
C GLU A 184 -3.73 9.21 -24.70
N THR A 185 -3.70 10.25 -23.87
CA THR A 185 -3.57 10.10 -22.42
C THR A 185 -4.95 9.82 -21.82
N LEU A 186 -5.07 8.70 -21.13
CA LEU A 186 -6.24 8.32 -20.36
C LEU A 186 -6.22 9.09 -19.04
N VAL A 187 -7.21 9.95 -18.86
CA VAL A 187 -7.54 10.59 -17.59
C VAL A 187 -8.58 9.74 -16.84
N PRO A 188 -8.53 9.72 -15.49
CA PRO A 188 -9.54 9.07 -14.67
C PRO A 188 -10.96 9.52 -14.99
#